data_AF-A0A076H6B0-F1
#
_entry.id   AF-A0A076H6B0-F1
#
_cell.length_a   1.000
_cell.length_b   1.000
_cell.length_c   1.000
_cell.angle_alpha   90.00
_cell.angle_beta   90.00
_cell.angle_gamma   90.00
#
_symmetry.space_group_name_H-M   'P 1'
#
loop_
_entity.id
_entity.type
_entity.pdbx_description
1 polymer ?
#
loop_
_entity_poly.entity_id
_entity_poly.type
_entity_poly.pdbx_seq_one_letter_code
_entity_poly.pdbx_strand_id
1 'polypeptide(L)'
;MDHLRGDTGEDKFVFNEPDRFGKKGADRIIDFDPIEDRLLIGKRALRGLDKNPIFASAFSKKDLRMLQREDMELVYFEPKGQLYYNQNEGGKGFGKKGDLFAIIEGAPEITQDSVGLLA
;
A
#
# COMPACT_ATOMS: atom_id res chain seq x y z
N MET A 1 -9.70 -3.69 -8.83
CA MET A 1 -10.27 -4.48 -7.74
C MET A 1 -10.36 -5.92 -8.16
N ASP A 2 -9.26 -6.57 -7.88
CA ASP A 2 -9.07 -8.00 -7.92
C ASP A 2 -8.99 -8.55 -6.50
N HIS A 3 -9.16 -9.86 -6.37
CA HIS A 3 -8.91 -10.60 -5.14
C HIS A 3 -7.69 -11.48 -5.38
N LEU A 4 -6.60 -11.16 -4.70
CA LEU A 4 -5.29 -11.75 -4.86
C LEU A 4 -5.06 -12.75 -3.73
N ARG A 5 -4.59 -13.94 -4.10
CA ARG A 5 -4.27 -15.04 -3.19
C ARG A 5 -2.94 -15.67 -3.62
N GLY A 6 -2.04 -15.88 -2.67
CA GLY A 6 -0.73 -16.52 -2.89
C GLY A 6 -0.73 -18.04 -2.63
N ASP A 7 -1.60 -18.49 -1.71
CA ASP A 7 -1.63 -19.82 -1.12
C ASP A 7 -0.40 -20.13 -0.25
N THR A 8 0.53 -20.98 -0.68
CA THR A 8 1.63 -21.46 0.19
C THR A 8 2.99 -21.12 -0.39
N GLY A 9 3.88 -20.58 0.44
CA GLY A 9 5.27 -20.26 0.11
C GLY A 9 5.48 -18.76 -0.06
N GLU A 10 6.64 -18.38 -0.58
CA GLU A 10 6.99 -16.98 -0.81
C GLU A 10 6.28 -16.41 -2.03
N ASP A 11 5.24 -15.59 -1.81
CA ASP A 11 4.47 -14.97 -2.88
C ASP A 11 4.81 -13.50 -3.12
N LYS A 12 4.54 -13.07 -4.36
CA LYS A 12 4.73 -11.68 -4.80
C LYS A 12 3.43 -11.12 -5.33
N PHE A 13 2.83 -10.21 -4.57
CA PHE A 13 1.64 -9.47 -4.98
C PHE A 13 2.06 -8.25 -5.79
N VAL A 14 1.88 -8.31 -7.10
CA VAL A 14 2.40 -7.33 -8.05
C VAL A 14 1.31 -6.34 -8.48
N PHE A 15 1.55 -5.05 -8.26
CA PHE A 15 0.71 -3.95 -8.73
C PHE A 15 1.39 -3.27 -9.92
N ASN A 16 1.01 -3.59 -11.16
CA ASN A 16 1.68 -3.06 -12.36
C ASN A 16 0.79 -2.25 -13.30
N GLU A 17 -0.53 -2.22 -13.06
CA GLU A 17 -1.47 -1.43 -13.84
C GLU A 17 -1.94 -0.21 -13.05
N PRO A 18 -2.28 0.92 -13.73
CA PRO A 18 -2.79 2.11 -13.05
C PRO A 18 -3.97 1.78 -12.14
N ASP A 19 -3.82 2.08 -10.85
CA ASP A 19 -4.80 1.69 -9.85
C ASP A 19 -6.09 2.53 -9.94
N ARG A 20 -7.20 1.90 -9.59
CA ARG A 20 -8.50 2.55 -9.43
C ARG A 20 -8.65 2.85 -7.94
N PHE A 21 -8.02 3.93 -7.50
CA PHE A 21 -8.06 4.38 -6.12
C PHE A 21 -9.45 4.35 -5.45
N GLY A 22 -9.46 4.16 -4.13
CA GLY A 22 -10.63 4.13 -3.26
C GLY A 22 -11.19 2.72 -3.03
N LYS A 23 -12.10 2.59 -2.05
CA LYS A 23 -12.60 1.28 -1.55
C LYS A 23 -13.14 0.31 -2.60
N LYS A 24 -13.64 0.81 -3.73
CA LYS A 24 -14.26 -0.02 -4.78
C LYS A 24 -13.27 -0.46 -5.85
N GLY A 25 -12.13 0.20 -5.96
CA GLY A 25 -11.13 -0.15 -6.96
C GLY A 25 -9.85 -0.70 -6.36
N ALA A 26 -9.60 -0.48 -5.08
CA ALA A 26 -8.52 -1.10 -4.33
C ALA A 26 -8.61 -2.62 -4.33
N ASP A 27 -7.52 -3.29 -4.66
CA ASP A 27 -7.43 -4.75 -4.69
C ASP A 27 -7.42 -5.32 -3.28
N ARG A 28 -7.82 -6.59 -3.14
CA ARG A 28 -7.83 -7.31 -1.86
C ARG A 28 -6.80 -8.42 -1.88
N ILE A 29 -5.94 -8.46 -0.88
CA ILE A 29 -4.99 -9.55 -0.66
C ILE A 29 -5.52 -10.39 0.50
N ILE A 30 -5.79 -11.68 0.25
CA ILE A 30 -6.58 -12.51 1.17
C ILE A 30 -5.72 -13.18 2.25
N ASP A 31 -4.50 -13.57 1.92
CA ASP A 31 -3.70 -14.51 2.71
C ASP A 31 -2.23 -14.08 2.87
N PHE A 32 -1.98 -12.76 2.87
CA PHE A 32 -0.63 -12.21 2.96
C PHE A 32 0.10 -12.69 4.22
N ASP A 33 1.21 -13.40 4.05
CA ASP A 33 2.15 -13.73 5.12
C ASP A 33 3.26 -12.65 5.18
N PRO A 34 3.35 -11.86 6.26
CA PRO A 34 4.35 -10.79 6.35
C PRO A 34 5.80 -11.29 6.42
N ILE A 35 6.02 -12.56 6.76
CA ILE A 35 7.34 -13.17 6.82
C ILE A 35 7.83 -13.51 5.41
N GLU A 36 7.00 -14.19 4.63
CA GLU A 36 7.36 -14.77 3.33
C GLU A 36 7.00 -13.83 2.16
N ASP A 37 5.85 -13.18 2.21
CA ASP A 37 5.29 -12.47 1.06
C ASP A 37 5.83 -11.06 0.89
N ARG A 38 5.78 -10.61 -0.37
CA ARG A 38 6.22 -9.27 -0.76
C ARG A 38 5.20 -8.55 -1.64
N LEU A 39 5.06 -7.26 -1.40
CA LEU A 39 4.30 -6.32 -2.21
C LEU A 39 5.26 -5.67 -3.22
N LEU A 40 5.03 -5.86 -4.51
CA LEU A 40 5.85 -5.26 -5.56
C LEU A 40 5.05 -4.23 -6.33
N ILE A 41 5.49 -2.97 -6.23
CA ILE A 41 4.79 -1.84 -6.84
C ILE A 41 5.49 -1.41 -8.12
N GLY A 42 4.78 -1.46 -9.24
CA GLY A 42 5.24 -0.98 -10.53
C GLY A 42 5.06 0.53 -10.69
N LYS A 43 6.01 1.16 -11.38
CA LYS A 43 5.99 2.60 -11.71
C LYS A 43 4.77 3.01 -12.54
N ARG A 44 4.16 2.05 -13.24
CA ARG A 44 2.92 2.25 -14.00
C ARG A 44 1.68 2.27 -13.11
N ALA A 45 1.68 1.50 -12.03
CA ALA A 45 0.61 1.49 -11.05
C ALA A 45 0.58 2.79 -10.26
N LEU A 46 1.70 3.12 -9.61
CA LEU A 46 1.87 4.33 -8.81
C LEU A 46 2.96 5.22 -9.41
N ARG A 47 2.53 6.21 -10.20
CA ARG A 47 3.41 7.10 -10.96
C ARG A 47 4.18 8.05 -10.05
N GLY A 48 5.51 8.02 -10.13
CA GLY A 48 6.39 8.89 -9.33
C GLY A 48 7.25 8.13 -8.32
N LEU A 49 7.01 6.82 -8.16
CA LEU A 49 7.92 5.96 -7.39
C LEU A 49 9.13 5.59 -8.26
N ASP A 50 10.27 6.24 -8.01
CA ASP A 50 11.51 5.99 -8.76
C ASP A 50 12.48 5.04 -8.06
N LYS A 51 12.32 4.88 -6.73
CA LYS A 51 13.10 4.03 -5.82
C LYS A 51 12.16 3.33 -4.84
N ASN A 52 12.70 2.48 -3.96
CA ASN A 52 11.93 1.86 -2.89
C ASN A 52 11.14 2.94 -2.13
N PRO A 53 9.81 2.78 -2.01
CA PRO A 53 8.96 3.83 -1.48
C PRO A 53 9.26 4.09 -0.02
N ILE A 54 9.21 5.36 0.40
CA ILE A 54 9.20 5.72 1.81
C ILE A 54 7.88 5.22 2.41
N PHE A 55 7.97 4.23 3.30
CA PHE A 55 6.82 3.51 3.84
C PHE A 55 6.71 3.71 5.35
N ALA A 56 5.48 3.83 5.86
CA ALA A 56 5.22 3.79 7.29
C ALA A 56 3.84 3.19 7.62
N SER A 57 3.75 2.61 8.80
CA SER A 57 2.52 2.04 9.35
C SER A 57 1.86 3.01 10.34
N ALA A 58 0.56 3.22 10.18
CA ALA A 58 -0.30 3.99 11.07
C ALA A 58 -1.17 3.05 11.90
N PHE A 59 -1.05 3.15 13.22
CA PHE A 59 -1.80 2.33 14.18
C PHE A 59 -3.09 2.99 14.66
N SER A 60 -3.32 4.26 14.32
CA SER A 60 -4.53 4.99 14.64
C SER A 60 -4.92 6.00 13.56
N LYS A 61 -6.17 6.49 13.58
CA LYS A 61 -6.61 7.56 12.67
C LYS A 61 -5.83 8.86 12.89
N LYS A 62 -5.29 9.08 14.09
CA LYS A 62 -4.47 10.25 14.39
C LYS A 62 -3.12 10.12 13.69
N ASP A 63 -2.49 8.95 13.80
CA ASP A 63 -1.20 8.65 13.15
C ASP A 63 -1.34 8.67 11.63
N LEU A 64 -2.43 8.11 11.10
CA LEU A 64 -2.74 8.17 9.66
C LEU A 64 -2.77 9.61 9.14
N ARG A 65 -3.41 10.54 9.87
CA ARG A 65 -3.48 11.96 9.50
C ARG A 65 -2.14 12.69 9.66
N MET A 66 -1.29 12.20 10.56
CA MET A 66 0.08 12.72 10.73
C MET A 66 0.93 12.27 9.54
N LEU A 67 1.03 10.97 9.29
CA LEU A 67 1.79 10.38 8.19
C LEU A 67 1.36 10.87 6.81
N GLN A 68 0.07 11.18 6.63
CA GLN A 68 -0.39 11.87 5.43
C GLN A 68 0.43 13.14 5.16
N ARG A 69 0.68 13.98 6.17
CA ARG A 69 1.36 15.27 6.01
C ARG A 69 2.88 15.17 5.93
N GLU A 70 3.42 14.00 6.23
CA GLU A 70 4.85 13.71 6.11
C GLU A 70 5.18 13.28 4.67
N ASP A 71 6.47 13.21 4.35
CA ASP A 71 6.98 12.77 3.03
C ASP A 71 6.88 11.25 2.82
N MET A 72 5.87 10.60 3.41
CA MET A 72 5.59 9.19 3.18
C MET A 72 5.03 9.04 1.78
N GLU A 73 5.51 8.05 1.01
CA GLU A 73 4.98 7.72 -0.30
C GLU A 73 3.88 6.66 -0.19
N LEU A 74 4.05 5.71 0.74
CA LEU A 74 3.07 4.69 1.06
C LEU A 74 2.76 4.68 2.56
N VAL A 75 1.48 4.57 2.89
CA VAL A 75 1.03 4.49 4.29
C VAL A 75 0.13 3.29 4.48
N TYR A 76 0.50 2.41 5.40
CA TYR A 76 -0.32 1.28 5.81
C TYR A 76 -1.14 1.62 7.04
N PHE A 77 -2.47 1.70 6.92
CA PHE A 77 -3.36 1.82 8.06
C PHE A 77 -3.73 0.42 8.58
N GLU A 78 -2.89 -0.08 9.48
CA GLU A 78 -2.93 -1.43 10.01
C GLU A 78 -4.28 -1.83 10.60
N PRO A 79 -5.00 -1.01 11.40
CA PRO A 79 -6.29 -1.42 11.98
C PRO A 79 -7.38 -1.83 10.96
N LYS A 80 -7.15 -1.59 9.67
CA LYS A 80 -8.06 -2.00 8.59
C LYS A 80 -7.36 -2.72 7.44
N GLY A 81 -6.06 -3.00 7.57
CA GLY A 81 -5.27 -3.57 6.49
C GLY A 81 -5.19 -2.67 5.25
N GLN A 82 -5.28 -1.35 5.37
CA GLN A 82 -5.47 -0.46 4.22
C GLN A 82 -4.15 0.17 3.76
N LEU A 83 -3.75 -0.04 2.50
CA LEU A 83 -2.58 0.58 1.89
C LEU A 83 -2.97 1.79 1.06
N TYR A 84 -2.36 2.93 1.37
CA TYR A 84 -2.62 4.20 0.71
C TYR A 84 -1.39 4.69 -0.02
N TYR A 85 -1.59 5.21 -1.22
CA TYR A 85 -0.59 5.96 -1.96
C TYR A 85 -0.72 7.44 -1.62
N ASN A 86 0.34 8.05 -1.09
CA ASN A 86 0.33 9.44 -0.69
C ASN A 86 0.94 10.34 -1.77
N GLN A 87 0.10 11.21 -2.33
CA GLN A 87 0.46 12.23 -3.32
C GLN A 87 -0.10 13.58 -2.89
N ASN A 88 -0.11 13.83 -1.58
CA ASN A 88 -0.77 15.01 -1.05
C ASN A 88 0.12 16.26 -1.01
N GLU A 89 1.43 16.12 -1.25
CA GLU A 89 2.41 17.21 -1.26
C GLU A 89 2.32 18.09 0.01
N GLY A 90 2.15 17.46 1.19
CA GLY A 90 1.99 18.14 2.49
C GLY A 90 0.57 18.66 2.79
N GLY A 91 -0.39 18.34 1.92
CA GLY A 91 -1.79 18.74 2.02
C GLY A 91 -2.64 17.90 3.00
N LYS A 92 -3.97 17.92 2.79
CA LYS A 92 -4.91 17.08 3.54
C LYS A 92 -5.25 15.81 2.75
N GLY A 93 -5.36 14.67 3.44
CA GLY A 93 -5.67 13.39 2.80
C GLY A 93 -4.46 12.82 2.05
N PHE A 94 -4.71 12.02 1.02
CA PHE A 94 -3.68 11.36 0.19
C PHE A 94 -3.45 12.03 -1.16
N GLY A 95 -4.03 13.22 -1.36
CA GLY A 95 -3.95 13.96 -2.63
C GLY A 95 -5.04 13.54 -3.62
N LYS A 96 -5.03 14.16 -4.81
CA LYS A 96 -6.00 13.84 -5.89
C LYS A 96 -5.55 12.68 -6.78
N LYS A 97 -4.25 12.35 -6.73
CA LYS A 97 -3.60 11.31 -7.55
C LYS A 97 -3.19 10.10 -6.71
N GLY A 98 -3.60 10.05 -5.45
CA GLY A 98 -3.32 8.99 -4.51
C GLY A 98 -4.49 8.79 -3.56
N ASP A 99 -4.74 7.56 -3.17
CA ASP A 99 -5.71 7.14 -2.15
C ASP A 99 -5.44 5.66 -1.83
N LEU A 100 -6.40 5.00 -1.18
CA LEU A 100 -6.45 3.56 -0.96
C LEU A 100 -6.31 2.80 -2.29
N PHE A 101 -5.32 1.92 -2.37
CA PHE A 101 -5.05 1.11 -3.58
C PHE A 101 -5.05 -0.39 -3.28
N ALA A 102 -4.81 -0.79 -2.03
CA ALA A 102 -4.94 -2.18 -1.63
C ALA A 102 -5.50 -2.33 -0.21
N ILE A 103 -6.14 -3.48 0.05
CA ILE A 103 -6.61 -3.91 1.35
C ILE A 103 -6.07 -5.32 1.60
N ILE A 104 -5.40 -5.52 2.73
CA ILE A 104 -4.85 -6.79 3.16
C ILE A 104 -5.75 -7.35 4.25
N GLU A 105 -6.38 -8.48 3.96
CA GLU A 105 -7.28 -9.15 4.89
C GLU A 105 -6.50 -9.68 6.10
N GLY A 106 -7.16 -9.73 7.26
CA GLY A 106 -6.50 -10.07 8.53
C GLY A 106 -5.64 -8.95 9.13
N ALA A 107 -5.28 -7.93 8.35
CA ALA A 107 -4.49 -6.78 8.80
C ALA A 107 -3.16 -7.19 9.49
N PRO A 108 -2.30 -7.97 8.81
CA PRO A 108 -1.00 -8.36 9.37
C PRO A 108 -0.10 -7.14 9.59
N GLU A 109 0.92 -7.30 10.43
CA GLU A 109 1.98 -6.31 10.57
C GLU A 109 2.79 -6.25 9.27
N ILE A 110 2.90 -5.06 8.67
CA ILE A 110 3.66 -4.85 7.44
C ILE A 110 4.72 -3.81 7.71
N THR A 111 5.93 -4.11 7.27
CA THR A 111 7.09 -3.25 7.43
C THR A 111 7.62 -2.82 6.06
N GLN A 112 8.60 -1.91 6.08
CA GLN A 112 9.34 -1.48 4.88
C GLN A 112 9.91 -2.68 4.10
N ASP A 113 10.30 -3.77 4.76
CA ASP A 113 10.94 -4.93 4.14
C ASP A 113 9.97 -5.77 3.29
N SER A 114 8.68 -5.68 3.60
CA SER A 114 7.62 -6.34 2.84
C SER A 114 7.28 -5.61 1.53
N VAL A 115 7.78 -4.38 1.32
CA VAL A 115 7.38 -3.51 0.21
C VAL A 115 8.58 -3.17 -0.68
N GLY A 116 8.47 -3.46 -1.97
CA GLY A 116 9.50 -3.18 -2.95
C GLY A 116 8.95 -2.55 -4.22
N LEU A 117 9.86 -2.04 -5.06
CA LEU A 117 9.54 -1.70 -6.44
C LEU A 117 9.62 -2.94 -7.34
N LEU A 118 8.70 -3.00 -8.30
CA LEU A 118 8.86 -3.86 -9.48
C LEU A 118 9.92 -3.21 -10.40
N ALA A 119 11.00 -3.95 -10.64
CA ALA A 119 12.09 -3.55 -11.53
C ALA A 119 11.67 -3.47 -13.00
#